data_AF-A0A4S3LX62-F1
#
_entry.id   AF-A0A4S3LX62-F1
#
_cell.length_a   1.000
_cell.length_b   1.000
_cell.length_c   1.000
_cell.angle_alpha   90.00
_cell.angle_beta   90.00
_cell.angle_gamma   90.00
#
_symmetry.space_group_name_H-M   'P 1'
#
loop_
_entity.id
_entity.type
_entity.pdbx_description
1 polymer ?
#
loop_
_entity_poly.entity_id
_entity_poly.type
_entity_poly.pdbx_seq_one_letter_code
_entity_poly.pdbx_strand_id
1 'polypeptide(L)'
;MLDQLISWDKEMFTLLNGLGQPAWDPFWMFITNKFGSIPLYLAMLGMAIYFLGRKKTLVLLVVIALMIAATDQLANVFKYGFERLRPCYDPDLEGLVRLVKDNCGGQFGYFSAHAANSFAVAAFFAIGFKRYLRILPLFLFLWAAMVAYSRIYIGVHFPLDVITGMAVGLLNGTLFYLLYRWAVKTFNLS
;
A
#
# COMPACT_ATOMS: atom_id res chain seq x y z
N MET A 1 21.74 13.18 -13.62
CA MET A 1 21.42 12.58 -12.30
C MET A 1 19.99 12.08 -12.26
N LEU A 2 18.98 12.89 -12.58
CA LEU A 2 17.58 12.44 -12.61
C LEU A 2 17.33 11.39 -13.70
N ASP A 3 17.83 11.59 -14.91
CA ASP A 3 17.66 10.63 -16.02
C ASP A 3 18.28 9.27 -15.71
N GLN A 4 19.43 9.28 -15.01
CA GLN A 4 20.09 8.06 -14.53
C GLN A 4 19.27 7.34 -13.46
N LEU A 5 18.59 8.08 -12.57
CA LEU A 5 17.69 7.48 -11.60
C LEU A 5 16.48 6.83 -12.31
N ILE A 6 15.94 7.49 -13.32
CA ILE A 6 14.83 6.96 -14.13
C ILE A 6 15.27 5.71 -14.90
N SER A 7 16.46 5.71 -15.50
CA SER A 7 16.98 4.53 -16.22
C SER A 7 17.15 3.34 -15.27
N TRP A 8 17.73 3.55 -14.09
CA TRP A 8 17.85 2.49 -13.08
C TRP A 8 16.48 1.99 -12.60
N ASP A 9 15.49 2.86 -12.47
CA ASP A 9 14.13 2.46 -12.08
C ASP A 9 13.47 1.58 -13.17
N LYS A 10 13.70 1.90 -14.46
CA LYS A 10 13.26 1.07 -15.59
C LYS A 10 13.99 -0.27 -15.64
N GLU A 11 15.31 -0.29 -15.46
CA GLU A 11 16.12 -1.52 -15.42
C GLU A 11 15.72 -2.44 -14.25
N MET A 12 15.48 -1.87 -13.07
CA MET A 12 14.99 -2.63 -11.94
C MET A 12 13.57 -3.13 -12.17
N PHE A 13 12.72 -2.32 -12.80
CA PHE A 13 11.39 -2.78 -13.19
C PHE A 13 11.46 -3.97 -14.15
N THR A 14 12.22 -3.89 -15.24
CA THR A 14 12.31 -4.96 -16.24
C THR A 14 12.88 -6.24 -15.64
N LEU A 15 13.89 -6.13 -14.77
CA LEU A 15 14.43 -7.27 -14.03
C LEU A 15 13.34 -7.92 -13.15
N LEU A 16 12.71 -7.16 -12.26
CA LEU A 16 11.76 -7.70 -11.28
C LEU A 16 10.47 -8.23 -11.93
N ASN A 17 9.94 -7.51 -12.92
CA ASN A 17 8.77 -7.92 -13.69
C ASN A 17 9.08 -9.16 -14.56
N GLY A 18 10.28 -9.22 -15.14
CA GLY A 18 10.76 -10.34 -15.96
C GLY A 18 11.02 -11.65 -15.18
N LEU A 19 11.26 -11.57 -13.86
CA LEU A 19 11.34 -12.77 -12.99
C LEU A 19 9.98 -13.45 -12.79
N GLY A 20 8.87 -12.84 -13.23
CA GLY A 20 7.53 -13.38 -13.08
C GLY A 20 7.26 -14.60 -13.96
N GLN A 21 6.64 -15.63 -13.38
CA GLN A 21 6.25 -16.86 -14.08
C GLN A 21 4.73 -17.06 -14.06
N PRO A 22 4.11 -17.53 -15.17
CA PRO A 22 2.65 -17.72 -15.25
C PRO A 22 2.02 -18.57 -14.15
N ALA A 23 2.76 -19.56 -13.64
CA ALA A 23 2.31 -20.42 -12.54
C ALA A 23 1.99 -19.63 -11.25
N TRP A 24 2.61 -18.46 -11.04
CA TRP A 24 2.42 -17.62 -9.86
C TRP A 24 1.46 -16.46 -10.08
N ASP A 25 0.94 -16.25 -11.29
CA ASP A 25 0.02 -15.15 -11.59
C ASP A 25 -1.24 -15.15 -10.73
N PRO A 26 -1.93 -16.29 -10.52
CA PRO A 26 -3.11 -16.30 -9.66
C PRO A 26 -2.81 -15.88 -8.22
N PHE A 27 -1.63 -16.24 -7.71
CA PHE A 27 -1.20 -15.86 -6.36
C PHE A 27 -0.98 -14.34 -6.28
N TRP A 28 -0.22 -13.74 -7.20
CA TRP A 28 0.03 -12.31 -7.17
C TRP A 28 -1.21 -11.48 -7.47
N MET A 29 -2.11 -11.98 -8.31
CA MET A 29 -3.43 -11.39 -8.54
C MET A 29 -4.32 -11.47 -7.29
N PHE A 30 -4.23 -12.55 -6.51
CA PHE A 30 -4.89 -12.63 -5.21
C PHE A 30 -4.31 -11.62 -4.21
N ILE A 31 -2.98 -11.54 -4.09
CA ILE A 31 -2.29 -10.61 -3.18
C ILE A 31 -2.61 -9.15 -3.51
N THR A 32 -2.64 -8.79 -4.79
CA THR A 32 -2.89 -7.40 -5.21
C THR A 32 -4.35 -6.99 -5.07
N ASN A 33 -5.27 -7.96 -5.01
CA ASN A 33 -6.70 -7.72 -4.90
C ASN A 33 -7.08 -7.34 -3.46
N LYS A 34 -7.69 -6.17 -3.30
CA LYS A 34 -8.19 -5.69 -1.99
C LYS A 34 -9.10 -6.68 -1.27
N PHE A 35 -9.87 -7.48 -2.02
CA PHE A 35 -10.76 -8.49 -1.46
C PHE A 35 -10.01 -9.71 -0.91
N GLY A 36 -8.82 -10.02 -1.45
CA GLY A 36 -7.95 -11.07 -0.92
C GLY A 36 -7.46 -10.78 0.50
N SER A 37 -7.45 -9.51 0.90
CA SER A 37 -7.08 -9.07 2.25
C SER A 37 -8.27 -8.99 3.24
N ILE A 38 -9.50 -9.34 2.82
CA ILE A 38 -10.68 -9.36 3.73
C ILE A 38 -10.42 -10.17 5.01
N PRO A 39 -9.88 -11.41 4.95
CA PRO A 39 -9.64 -12.19 6.16
C PRO A 39 -8.71 -11.48 7.15
N LEU A 40 -7.66 -10.82 6.65
CA LEU A 40 -6.76 -10.01 7.46
C LEU A 40 -7.50 -8.83 8.11
N TYR A 41 -8.30 -8.09 7.34
CA TYR A 41 -9.07 -6.96 7.85
C TYR A 41 -10.09 -7.39 8.92
N LEU A 42 -10.75 -8.54 8.75
CA LEU A 42 -11.65 -9.10 9.75
C LEU A 42 -10.91 -9.53 11.03
N ALA A 43 -9.74 -10.15 10.89
CA ALA A 43 -8.89 -10.49 12.04
C ALA A 43 -8.44 -9.23 12.80
N MET A 44 -8.05 -8.17 12.09
CA MET A 44 -7.66 -6.89 12.67
C MET A 44 -8.84 -6.19 13.36
N LEU A 45 -10.04 -6.29 12.80
CA LEU A 45 -11.27 -5.79 13.42
C LEU A 45 -11.59 -6.55 14.70
N GLY A 46 -11.57 -7.89 14.67
CA GLY A 46 -11.79 -8.72 15.85
C GLY A 46 -10.79 -8.43 16.96
N MET A 47 -9.51 -8.28 16.59
CA MET A 47 -8.43 -7.87 17.49
C MET A 47 -8.69 -6.48 18.10
N ALA A 48 -9.12 -5.50 17.31
CA ALA A 48 -9.45 -4.16 17.79
C ALA A 48 -10.61 -4.21 18.80
N ILE A 49 -11.68 -4.94 18.50
CA ILE A 49 -12.82 -5.10 19.41
C ILE A 49 -12.36 -5.76 20.72
N TYR A 50 -11.55 -6.82 20.63
CA TYR A 50 -11.07 -7.57 21.79
C TYR A 50 -10.18 -6.74 22.72
N PHE A 51 -9.17 -6.04 22.18
CA PHE A 51 -8.20 -5.31 23.01
C PHE A 51 -8.59 -3.88 23.36
N LEU A 52 -9.43 -3.23 22.55
CA LEU A 52 -9.79 -1.82 22.71
C LEU A 52 -11.26 -1.61 23.10
N GLY A 53 -12.12 -2.61 22.91
CA GLY A 53 -13.56 -2.47 23.09
C GLY A 53 -14.24 -1.74 21.93
N ARG A 54 -15.58 -1.79 21.90
CA ARG A 54 -16.41 -1.33 20.76
C ARG A 54 -16.29 0.17 20.49
N LYS A 55 -16.29 1.01 21.54
CA LYS A 55 -16.25 2.48 21.37
C LYS A 55 -14.95 2.97 20.72
N LYS A 56 -13.81 2.50 21.22
CA LYS A 56 -12.50 2.81 20.65
C LYS A 56 -12.33 2.24 19.25
N THR A 57 -12.85 1.03 19.01
CA THR A 57 -12.85 0.43 17.67
C THR A 57 -13.65 1.26 16.67
N LEU A 58 -14.80 1.82 17.05
CA LEU A 58 -15.57 2.68 16.17
C LEU A 58 -14.77 3.91 15.72
N VAL A 59 -14.09 4.58 16.65
CA VAL A 59 -13.20 5.71 16.32
C VAL A 59 -12.04 5.26 15.44
N LEU A 60 -11.44 4.11 15.74
CA LEU A 60 -10.38 3.51 14.92
C LEU A 60 -10.85 3.30 13.47
N LEU A 61 -12.06 2.76 13.26
CA LEU A 61 -12.62 2.55 11.93
C LEU A 61 -12.82 3.86 11.16
N VAL A 62 -13.33 4.89 11.82
CA VAL A 62 -13.48 6.23 11.23
C VAL A 62 -12.11 6.80 10.85
N VAL A 63 -11.12 6.71 11.74
CA VAL A 63 -9.77 7.22 11.47
C VAL A 63 -9.09 6.45 10.34
N ILE A 64 -9.25 5.14 10.25
CA ILE A 64 -8.74 4.34 9.12
C ILE A 64 -9.41 4.74 7.81
N ALA A 65 -10.73 4.95 7.81
CA ALA A 65 -11.45 5.39 6.61
C ALA A 65 -10.92 6.75 6.13
N LEU A 66 -10.72 7.70 7.05
CA LEU A 66 -10.12 9.00 6.74
C LEU A 66 -8.67 8.87 6.26
N MET A 67 -7.89 7.97 6.85
CA MET A 67 -6.49 7.71 6.46
C MET A 67 -6.39 7.18 5.03
N ILE A 68 -7.22 6.19 4.68
CA ILE A 68 -7.26 5.62 3.32
C ILE A 68 -7.73 6.69 2.34
N ALA A 69 -8.79 7.43 2.66
CA ALA A 69 -9.27 8.51 1.81
C ALA A 69 -8.19 9.57 1.59
N ALA A 70 -7.50 10.03 2.64
CA ALA A 70 -6.42 11.01 2.54
C ALA A 70 -5.25 10.48 1.70
N THR A 71 -4.87 9.21 1.88
CA THR A 71 -3.79 8.58 1.12
C THR A 71 -4.15 8.45 -0.36
N ASP A 72 -5.39 8.06 -0.69
CA ASP A 72 -5.87 7.96 -2.07
C ASP A 72 -5.98 9.33 -2.75
N GLN A 73 -6.50 10.34 -2.05
CA GLN A 73 -6.57 11.70 -2.60
C GLN A 73 -5.17 12.27 -2.83
N LEU A 74 -4.24 12.06 -1.89
CA LEU A 74 -2.85 12.48 -2.06
C LEU A 74 -2.20 11.78 -3.26
N ALA A 75 -2.41 10.48 -3.42
CA ALA A 75 -1.92 9.75 -4.58
C ALA A 75 -2.52 10.29 -5.90
N ASN A 76 -3.80 10.67 -5.91
CA ASN A 76 -4.41 11.26 -7.11
C ASN A 76 -3.83 12.64 -7.44
N VAL A 77 -3.59 13.49 -6.44
CA VAL A 77 -2.92 14.79 -6.65
C VAL A 77 -1.55 14.59 -7.27
N PHE A 78 -0.75 13.62 -6.78
CA PHE A 78 0.57 13.33 -7.34
C PHE A 78 0.49 12.72 -8.74
N LYS A 79 -0.51 11.87 -9.02
CA LYS A 79 -0.68 11.26 -10.36
C LYS A 79 -0.89 12.31 -11.44
N TYR A 80 -1.76 13.27 -11.20
CA TYR A 80 -2.07 14.33 -12.16
C TYR A 80 -1.12 15.53 -12.06
N GLY A 81 -0.32 15.62 -11.00
CA GLY A 81 0.73 16.63 -10.87
C GLY A 81 2.04 16.24 -11.57
N PHE A 82 2.46 14.96 -11.43
CA PHE A 82 3.69 14.46 -12.04
C PHE A 82 3.48 13.84 -13.43
N GLU A 83 2.27 13.33 -13.70
CA GLU A 83 1.90 12.73 -14.99
C GLU A 83 2.87 11.62 -15.45
N ARG A 84 3.50 10.93 -14.49
CA ARG A 84 4.40 9.83 -14.78
C ARG A 84 3.60 8.64 -15.33
N LEU A 85 3.90 8.27 -16.57
CA LEU A 85 3.35 7.09 -17.23
C LEU A 85 3.66 5.81 -16.43
N ARG A 86 2.72 4.87 -16.44
CA ARG A 86 2.96 3.52 -15.94
C ARG A 86 3.87 2.73 -16.89
N PRO A 87 4.54 1.66 -16.42
CA PRO A 87 5.42 0.86 -17.27
C PRO A 87 4.78 0.39 -18.57
N CYS A 88 3.51 -0.04 -18.52
CA CYS A 88 2.72 -0.48 -19.68
C CYS A 88 2.42 0.60 -20.74
N TYR A 89 2.58 1.88 -20.41
CA TYR A 89 2.39 3.01 -21.32
C TYR A 89 3.72 3.70 -21.66
N ASP A 90 4.83 3.22 -21.09
CA ASP A 90 6.15 3.78 -21.30
C ASP A 90 6.72 3.29 -22.64
N PRO A 91 7.00 4.19 -23.61
CA PRO A 91 7.50 3.79 -24.93
C PRO A 91 8.83 3.04 -24.87
N ASP A 92 9.67 3.32 -23.87
CA ASP A 92 10.97 2.65 -23.74
C ASP A 92 10.85 1.19 -23.29
N LEU A 93 9.66 0.78 -22.84
CA LEU A 93 9.37 -0.57 -22.33
C LEU A 93 8.38 -1.35 -23.19
N GLU A 94 8.08 -0.85 -24.40
CA GLU A 94 7.19 -1.53 -25.33
C GLU A 94 7.70 -2.95 -25.64
N GLY A 95 6.81 -3.95 -25.47
CA GLY A 95 7.16 -5.37 -25.64
C GLY A 95 7.99 -6.00 -24.50
N LEU A 96 8.47 -5.22 -23.54
CA LEU A 96 9.25 -5.71 -22.39
C LEU A 96 8.41 -5.91 -21.13
N VAL A 97 7.22 -5.29 -21.06
CA VAL A 97 6.33 -5.36 -19.90
C VAL A 97 5.49 -6.63 -19.92
N ARG A 98 5.63 -7.44 -18.87
CA ARG A 98 4.70 -8.52 -18.56
C ARG A 98 3.52 -7.99 -17.77
N LEU A 99 2.46 -7.60 -18.48
CA LEU A 99 1.20 -7.16 -17.89
C LEU A 99 0.33 -8.38 -17.55
N VAL A 100 0.19 -8.69 -16.26
CA VAL A 100 -0.56 -9.87 -15.78
C VAL A 100 -2.06 -9.61 -15.70
N LYS A 101 -2.46 -8.34 -15.62
CA LYS A 101 -3.85 -7.92 -15.48
C LYS A 101 -4.46 -7.61 -16.86
N ASP A 102 -5.77 -7.81 -17.01
CA ASP A 102 -6.52 -7.51 -18.25
C ASP A 102 -6.37 -6.06 -18.73
N ASN A 103 -6.08 -5.12 -17.83
CA ASN A 103 -5.80 -3.73 -18.17
C ASN A 103 -4.76 -3.12 -17.24
N CYS A 104 -4.08 -2.09 -17.73
CA CYS A 104 -3.10 -1.35 -16.94
C CYS A 104 -3.73 -0.28 -16.03
N GLY A 105 -5.05 -0.11 -16.05
CA GLY A 105 -5.74 0.99 -15.36
C GLY A 105 -5.54 2.33 -16.08
N GLY A 106 -5.51 3.44 -15.33
CA GLY A 106 -5.24 4.77 -15.91
C GLY A 106 -3.77 4.95 -16.32
N GLN A 107 -3.50 6.00 -17.12
CA GLN A 107 -2.17 6.27 -17.68
C GLN A 107 -1.11 6.58 -16.62
N PHE A 108 -1.47 7.34 -15.58
CA PHE A 108 -0.52 7.80 -14.58
C PHE A 108 -0.49 6.91 -13.32
N GLY A 109 0.73 6.70 -12.82
CA GLY A 109 1.03 5.74 -11.74
C GLY A 109 1.61 6.34 -10.47
N TYR A 110 2.17 7.56 -10.50
CA TYR A 110 3.00 8.04 -9.39
C TYR A 110 2.19 8.70 -8.25
N PHE A 111 2.37 8.35 -6.98
CA PHE A 111 3.01 7.14 -6.44
C PHE A 111 1.98 6.01 -6.26
N SER A 112 2.45 4.79 -5.94
CA SER A 112 1.59 3.62 -5.77
C SER A 112 0.66 3.74 -4.55
N ALA A 113 -0.63 4.01 -4.80
CA ALA A 113 -1.66 4.05 -3.75
C ALA A 113 -1.84 2.70 -3.03
N HIS A 114 -1.62 1.57 -3.73
CA HIS A 114 -1.71 0.25 -3.09
C HIS A 114 -0.59 0.06 -2.06
N ALA A 115 0.64 0.45 -2.40
CA ALA A 115 1.76 0.41 -1.48
C ALA A 115 1.55 1.39 -0.31
N ALA A 116 1.05 2.59 -0.59
CA ALA A 116 0.80 3.58 0.45
C ALA A 116 -0.28 3.14 1.43
N ASN A 117 -1.42 2.64 0.96
CA ASN A 117 -2.49 2.16 1.84
C ASN A 117 -2.06 0.94 2.67
N SER A 118 -1.37 -0.03 2.07
CA SER A 118 -0.92 -1.22 2.82
C SER A 118 0.11 -0.87 3.89
N PHE A 119 1.06 0.02 3.60
CA PHE A 119 2.04 0.49 4.59
C PHE A 119 1.42 1.41 5.64
N ALA A 120 0.42 2.21 5.30
CA ALA A 120 -0.32 3.03 6.26
C ALA A 120 -1.07 2.16 7.28
N VAL A 121 -1.79 1.15 6.80
CA VAL A 121 -2.47 0.17 7.66
C VAL A 121 -1.46 -0.60 8.53
N ALA A 122 -0.35 -1.07 7.93
CA ALA A 122 0.69 -1.77 8.67
C ALA A 122 1.30 -0.90 9.77
N ALA A 123 1.68 0.35 9.48
CA ALA A 123 2.24 1.27 10.45
C ALA A 123 1.25 1.62 11.57
N PHE A 124 -0.01 1.94 11.23
CA PHE A 124 -1.05 2.27 12.20
C PHE A 124 -1.22 1.16 13.24
N PHE A 125 -1.38 -0.08 12.78
CA PHE A 125 -1.58 -1.23 13.68
C PHE A 125 -0.28 -1.66 14.35
N ALA A 126 0.87 -1.55 13.69
CA ALA A 126 2.15 -1.83 14.31
C ALA A 126 2.37 -0.94 15.55
N ILE A 127 2.08 0.35 15.46
CA ILE A 127 2.25 1.26 16.60
C ILE A 127 1.16 1.01 17.66
N GLY A 128 -0.10 0.86 17.25
CA GLY A 128 -1.24 0.73 18.17
C GLY A 128 -1.32 -0.60 18.92
N PHE A 129 -0.85 -1.69 18.30
CA PHE A 129 -1.09 -3.05 18.79
C PHE A 129 0.17 -3.83 19.15
N LYS A 130 1.39 -3.31 18.91
CA LYS A 130 2.64 -3.97 19.31
C LYS A 130 2.71 -4.34 20.79
N ARG A 131 2.06 -3.57 21.67
CA ARG A 131 2.00 -3.87 23.10
C ARG A 131 1.19 -5.14 23.43
N TYR A 132 0.22 -5.47 22.59
CA TYR A 132 -0.63 -6.65 22.75
C TYR A 132 -0.04 -7.85 22.01
N LEU A 133 0.47 -7.64 20.79
CA LEU A 133 1.06 -8.68 19.94
C LEU A 133 2.39 -8.21 19.36
N ARG A 134 3.50 -8.63 19.97
CA ARG A 134 4.86 -8.17 19.59
C ARG A 134 5.27 -8.56 18.17
N ILE A 135 4.76 -9.69 17.65
CA ILE A 135 5.08 -10.20 16.31
C ILE A 135 4.23 -9.56 15.20
N LEU A 136 3.13 -8.88 15.55
CA LEU A 136 2.20 -8.30 14.60
C LEU A 136 2.86 -7.33 13.60
N PRO A 137 3.74 -6.38 14.00
CA PRO A 137 4.41 -5.49 13.06
C PRO A 137 5.15 -6.24 11.95
N LEU A 138 5.89 -7.30 12.29
CA LEU A 138 6.64 -8.08 11.31
C LEU A 138 5.68 -8.69 10.27
N PHE A 139 4.60 -9.33 10.73
CA PHE A 139 3.61 -9.92 9.84
C PHE A 139 2.94 -8.89 8.93
N LEU A 140 2.53 -7.74 9.48
CA LEU A 140 1.87 -6.69 8.69
C LEU A 140 2.80 -6.05 7.66
N PHE A 141 4.08 -5.83 8.00
CA PHE A 141 5.05 -5.29 7.05
C PHE A 141 5.43 -6.31 5.97
N LEU A 142 5.50 -7.61 6.29
CA LEU A 142 5.66 -8.65 5.28
C LEU A 142 4.46 -8.69 4.32
N TRP A 143 3.24 -8.65 4.85
CA TRP A 143 2.04 -8.54 4.02
C TRP A 143 2.04 -7.28 3.15
N ALA A 144 2.34 -6.11 3.74
CA ALA A 144 2.37 -4.86 3.00
C ALA A 144 3.45 -4.86 1.91
N ALA A 145 4.62 -5.47 2.18
CA ALA A 145 5.69 -5.66 1.21
C ALA A 145 5.26 -6.59 0.06
N MET A 146 4.54 -7.69 0.34
CA MET A 146 3.97 -8.55 -0.70
C MET A 146 2.97 -7.78 -1.58
N VAL A 147 2.08 -6.98 -0.98
CA VAL A 147 1.15 -6.12 -1.71
C VAL A 147 1.90 -5.10 -2.56
N ALA A 148 2.92 -4.45 -2.01
CA ALA A 148 3.75 -3.47 -2.72
C ALA A 148 4.47 -4.10 -3.91
N TYR A 149 5.15 -5.23 -3.70
CA TYR A 149 5.85 -5.95 -4.76
C TYR A 149 4.91 -6.48 -5.84
N SER A 150 3.69 -6.92 -5.47
CA SER A 150 2.69 -7.39 -6.45
C SER A 150 2.43 -6.35 -7.55
N ARG A 151 2.61 -5.06 -7.27
CA ARG A 151 2.39 -3.97 -8.23
C ARG A 151 3.46 -3.89 -9.32
N ILE A 152 4.69 -4.24 -8.97
CA ILE A 152 5.81 -4.37 -9.92
C ILE A 152 5.62 -5.67 -10.70
N TYR A 153 5.31 -6.76 -9.99
CA TYR A 153 5.10 -8.08 -10.58
C TYR A 153 4.03 -8.06 -11.69
N ILE A 154 2.87 -7.43 -11.44
CA ILE A 154 1.79 -7.38 -12.44
C ILE A 154 2.00 -6.31 -13.52
N GLY A 155 3.10 -5.54 -13.48
CA GLY A 155 3.49 -4.63 -14.55
C GLY A 155 2.82 -3.24 -14.53
N VAL A 156 2.32 -2.76 -13.38
CA VAL A 156 1.52 -1.52 -13.31
C VAL A 156 2.18 -0.36 -12.57
N HIS A 157 3.30 -0.58 -11.88
CA HIS A 157 4.06 0.46 -11.18
C HIS A 157 5.56 0.21 -11.25
N PHE A 158 6.32 1.29 -11.31
CA PHE A 158 7.78 1.24 -11.17
C PHE A 158 8.21 1.07 -9.71
N PRO A 159 9.42 0.53 -9.45
CA PRO A 159 9.99 0.46 -8.11
C PRO A 159 9.97 1.79 -7.34
N LEU A 160 10.32 2.92 -7.95
CA LEU A 160 10.27 4.22 -7.26
C LEU A 160 8.84 4.67 -6.91
N ASP A 161 7.83 4.31 -7.73
CA ASP A 161 6.42 4.57 -7.39
C ASP A 161 6.04 3.83 -6.12
N VAL A 162 6.54 2.60 -5.98
CA VAL A 162 6.29 1.71 -4.83
C VAL A 162 7.03 2.21 -3.61
N ILE A 163 8.32 2.53 -3.71
CA ILE A 163 9.14 3.05 -2.60
C ILE A 163 8.55 4.37 -2.07
N THR A 164 8.17 5.28 -2.97
CA THR A 164 7.49 6.53 -2.58
C THR A 164 6.18 6.22 -1.86
N GLY A 165 5.38 5.30 -2.39
CA GLY A 165 4.15 4.86 -1.76
C GLY A 165 4.38 4.30 -0.36
N MET A 166 5.38 3.43 -0.17
CA MET A 166 5.76 2.90 1.14
C MET A 166 6.10 4.01 2.13
N ALA A 167 6.91 4.99 1.72
CA ALA A 167 7.31 6.11 2.57
C ALA A 167 6.10 6.98 2.99
N VAL A 168 5.24 7.33 2.03
CA VAL A 168 4.00 8.07 2.30
C VAL A 168 3.07 7.27 3.21
N GLY A 169 2.95 5.97 2.98
CA GLY A 169 2.16 5.06 3.81
C GLY A 169 2.64 5.04 5.26
N LEU A 170 3.95 4.87 5.49
CA LEU A 170 4.54 4.91 6.83
C LEU A 170 4.25 6.23 7.55
N LEU A 171 4.37 7.36 6.84
CA LEU A 171 4.10 8.69 7.37
C LEU A 171 2.60 8.85 7.74
N ASN A 172 1.70 8.55 6.80
CA ASN A 172 0.26 8.66 7.01
C ASN A 172 -0.21 7.73 8.12
N GLY A 173 0.21 6.47 8.12
CA GLY A 173 -0.13 5.51 9.17
C GLY A 173 0.27 5.99 10.56
N THR A 174 1.45 6.60 10.68
CA THR A 174 1.94 7.19 11.94
C THR A 174 1.11 8.40 12.33
N LEU A 175 0.88 9.35 11.42
CA LEU A 175 0.11 10.58 11.69
C LEU A 175 -1.33 10.27 12.10
N PHE A 176 -1.99 9.37 11.38
CA PHE A 176 -3.37 8.99 11.67
C PHE A 176 -3.47 8.16 12.96
N TYR A 177 -2.44 7.40 13.34
CA TYR A 177 -2.40 6.78 14.67
C TYR A 177 -2.32 7.84 15.78
N LEU A 178 -1.54 8.90 15.59
CA LEU A 178 -1.51 10.02 16.54
C LEU A 178 -2.86 10.73 16.62
N LEU A 179 -3.53 10.93 15.48
CA LEU A 179 -4.90 11.45 15.42
C LEU A 179 -5.89 10.55 16.18
N TYR A 180 -5.82 9.24 15.99
CA TYR A 180 -6.64 8.27 16.71
C TYR A 180 -6.42 8.37 18.22
N ARG A 181 -5.16 8.39 18.66
CA ARG A 181 -4.82 8.55 20.08
C ARG A 181 -5.34 9.85 20.67
N TRP A 182 -5.20 10.94 19.92
CA TRP A 182 -5.74 12.24 20.30
C TRP A 182 -7.26 12.18 20.44
N ALA A 183 -7.98 11.63 19.45
CA ALA A 183 -9.43 11.51 19.47
C ALA A 183 -9.93 10.67 20.66
N VAL A 184 -9.31 9.51 20.91
CA VAL A 184 -9.67 8.65 22.06
C VAL A 184 -9.49 9.37 23.39
N LYS A 185 -8.42 10.16 23.53
CA LYS A 185 -8.17 10.96 24.74
C LYS A 185 -9.18 12.10 24.88
N THR A 186 -9.44 12.85 23.81
CA THR A 186 -10.35 14.01 23.82
C THR A 186 -11.78 13.62 24.16
N PHE A 187 -12.26 12.47 23.64
CA PHE A 187 -13.60 11.99 23.92
C PHE A 187 -13.72 11.14 25.19
N ASN A 188 -12.66 11.07 26.02
CA ASN A 188 -12.61 10.30 27.27
C ASN A 188 -13.18 8.87 27.12
N LEU A 189 -12.84 8.20 26.02
CA LEU A 189 -13.35 6.86 25.75
C LEU A 189 -12.68 5.86 26.71
N SER A 190 -13.46 5.32 27.63
CA SER A 190 -13.11 4.23 28.56
C SER A 190 -12.78 2.94 27.80
#